data_AF-A0A2V9JD82-F1
#
_entry.id   AF-A0A2V9JD82-F1
#
_cell.length_a   1.000
_cell.length_b   1.000
_cell.length_c   1.000
_cell.angle_alpha   90.00
_cell.angle_beta   90.00
_cell.angle_gamma   90.00
#
_symmetry.space_group_name_H-M   'P 1'
#
loop_
_entity.id
_entity.type
_entity.pdbx_description
1 polymer ?
#
loop_
_entity_poly.entity_id
_entity_poly.type
_entity_poly.pdbx_seq_one_letter_code
_entity_poly.pdbx_strand_id
1 'polypeptide(L)'
;MFLFAVAGLLVAVPVFGQTPAGGATPETIKWIAITSGFAMAIASAGCGYAQAKATAAACEGLGRNPGARPGIQFLLILALVLIESMALYTFAIIFAKVTIPK
;
A
#
# COMPACT_ATOMS: atom_id res chain seq x y z
N MET A 1 -9.27 20.04 2.80
CA MET A 1 -8.95 18.94 3.75
C MET A 1 -10.23 18.32 4.33
N PHE A 2 -11.14 19.10 4.94
CA PHE A 2 -12.42 18.59 5.44
C PHE A 2 -13.32 17.96 4.35
N LEU A 3 -13.37 18.56 3.16
CA LEU A 3 -14.18 18.06 2.04
C LEU A 3 -13.68 16.71 1.47
N PHE A 4 -12.36 16.48 1.50
CA PHE A 4 -11.77 15.19 1.10
C PHE A 4 -12.02 14.10 2.14
N ALA A 5 -12.04 14.45 3.43
CA ALA A 5 -12.38 13.51 4.50
C ALA A 5 -13.86 13.08 4.43
N VAL A 6 -14.77 14.02 4.12
CA VAL A 6 -16.20 13.72 3.93
C VAL A 6 -16.43 12.89 2.67
N ALA A 7 -15.73 13.18 1.57
CA ALA A 7 -15.79 12.35 0.36
C ALA A 7 -15.28 10.92 0.62
N GLY A 8 -14.21 10.75 1.39
CA GLY A 8 -13.72 9.43 1.81
C GLY A 8 -14.73 8.65 2.65
N LEU A 9 -15.49 9.33 3.52
CA LEU A 9 -16.53 8.70 4.34
C LEU A 9 -17.72 8.21 3.50
N LEU A 10 -18.10 8.94 2.44
CA LEU A 10 -19.19 8.56 1.55
C LEU A 10 -18.84 7.36 0.65
N VAL A 11 -17.55 7.15 0.34
CA VAL A 11 -17.07 5.98 -0.42
C VAL A 11 -16.94 4.73 0.47
N ALA A 12 -16.96 4.88 1.81
CA ALA A 12 -16.87 3.78 2.77
C ALA A 12 -18.23 3.09 3.07
N VAL A 13 -19.35 3.65 2.60
CA VAL A 13 -20.71 3.09 2.76
C VAL A 13 -20.83 1.60 2.38
N PRO A 14 -20.23 1.07 1.28
CA PRO A 14 -20.30 -0.35 0.96
C PRO A 14 -19.61 -1.28 1.97
N VAL A 15 -18.78 -0.75 2.89
CA VAL A 15 -18.12 -1.55 3.93
C VAL A 15 -19.10 -2.03 5.01
N PHE A 16 -20.20 -1.31 5.22
CA PHE A 16 -21.22 -1.63 6.24
C PHE A 16 -22.36 -2.53 5.70
N GLY A 17 -22.37 -2.84 4.41
CA GLY A 17 -23.40 -3.65 3.75
C GLY A 17 -23.08 -5.14 3.62
N GLN A 18 -21.98 -5.63 4.21
CA GLN A 18 -21.60 -7.04 4.13
C GLN A 18 -22.45 -7.89 5.09
N THR A 19 -23.54 -8.48 4.59
CA THR A 19 -24.31 -9.48 5.34
C THR A 19 -23.45 -10.74 5.56
N PRO A 20 -23.29 -11.22 6.81
CA PRO A 20 -22.50 -12.41 7.10
C PRO A 20 -23.36 -13.67 6.92
N ALA A 21 -23.78 -14.00 5.70
CA ALA A 21 -24.42 -15.29 5.39
C ALA A 21 -24.63 -15.48 3.88
N GLY A 22 -23.59 -15.92 3.17
CA GLY A 22 -23.70 -16.38 1.79
C GLY A 22 -22.33 -16.78 1.30
N GLY A 23 -22.11 -18.06 1.02
CA GLY A 23 -20.86 -18.53 0.44
C GLY A 23 -20.53 -17.71 -0.81
N ALA A 24 -19.23 -17.42 -1.01
CA ALA A 24 -18.78 -16.58 -2.11
C ALA A 24 -19.34 -17.11 -3.44
N THR A 25 -20.18 -16.30 -4.09
CA THR A 25 -20.69 -16.65 -5.43
C THR A 25 -19.55 -16.50 -6.44
N PRO A 26 -19.61 -17.16 -7.60
CA PRO A 26 -18.61 -16.98 -8.66
C PRO A 26 -18.41 -15.52 -9.06
N GLU A 27 -19.46 -14.69 -9.01
CA GLU A 27 -19.34 -13.25 -9.22
C GLU A 27 -18.56 -12.54 -8.12
N THR A 28 -18.81 -12.88 -6.85
CA THR A 28 -18.05 -12.31 -5.72
C THR A 28 -16.56 -12.62 -5.85
N ILE A 29 -16.19 -13.84 -6.26
CA ILE A 29 -14.78 -14.23 -6.45
C ILE A 29 -14.13 -13.43 -7.58
N LYS A 30 -14.84 -13.21 -8.71
CA LYS A 30 -14.33 -12.39 -9.82
C LYS A 30 -14.05 -10.94 -9.37
N TRP A 31 -14.96 -10.35 -8.60
CA TRP A 31 -14.77 -9.00 -8.07
C TRP A 31 -13.65 -8.92 -7.04
N ILE A 32 -13.48 -9.93 -6.18
CA ILE A 32 -12.35 -10.01 -5.25
C ILE A 32 -11.02 -10.06 -6.01
N ALA A 33 -10.92 -10.88 -7.07
CA ALA A 33 -9.72 -10.97 -7.87
C ALA A 33 -9.36 -9.63 -8.55
N ILE A 34 -10.34 -8.97 -9.19
CA ILE A 34 -10.11 -7.69 -9.88
C ILE A 34 -9.71 -6.61 -8.86
N THR A 35 -10.46 -6.46 -7.78
CA THR A 35 -10.21 -5.42 -6.76
C THR A 35 -8.88 -5.64 -6.03
N SER A 36 -8.47 -6.90 -5.80
CA SER A 36 -7.14 -7.20 -5.24
C SER A 36 -5.99 -6.73 -6.14
N GLY A 37 -6.12 -6.90 -7.46
CA GLY A 37 -5.13 -6.40 -8.42
C GLY A 37 -5.00 -4.88 -8.37
N PHE A 38 -6.12 -4.16 -8.34
CA PHE A 38 -6.12 -2.69 -8.20
C PHE A 38 -5.56 -2.23 -6.86
N ALA A 39 -5.91 -2.89 -5.76
CA ALA A 39 -5.37 -2.58 -4.44
C ALA A 39 -3.83 -2.70 -4.44
N MET A 40 -3.29 -3.77 -5.03
CA MET A 40 -1.85 -3.97 -5.15
C MET A 40 -1.18 -2.92 -6.05
N ALA A 41 -1.83 -2.55 -7.17
CA ALA A 41 -1.30 -1.54 -8.08
C ALA A 41 -1.20 -0.16 -7.39
N ILE A 42 -2.23 0.24 -6.66
CA ILE A 42 -2.25 1.52 -5.91
C ILE A 42 -1.21 1.50 -4.79
N ALA A 43 -1.14 0.41 -4.01
CA ALA A 43 -0.17 0.27 -2.93
C ALA A 43 1.27 0.36 -3.46
N SER A 44 1.57 -0.38 -4.53
CA SER A 44 2.89 -0.39 -5.17
C SER A 44 3.26 0.98 -5.76
N ALA A 45 2.31 1.68 -6.39
CA ALA A 45 2.54 3.01 -6.95
C ALA A 45 2.88 4.03 -5.85
N GLY A 46 2.14 4.02 -4.74
CA GLY A 46 2.40 4.89 -3.59
C GLY A 46 3.76 4.61 -2.94
N CYS A 47 4.10 3.33 -2.75
CA CYS A 47 5.39 2.92 -2.18
C CYS A 47 6.55 3.32 -3.10
N GLY A 48 6.44 3.04 -4.41
CA GLY A 48 7.47 3.41 -5.38
C GLY A 48 7.72 4.92 -5.44
N TYR A 49 6.67 5.74 -5.37
CA TYR A 49 6.80 7.20 -5.30
C TYR A 49 7.54 7.65 -4.03
N ALA A 50 7.16 7.11 -2.87
CA ALA A 50 7.79 7.46 -1.59
C ALA A 50 9.27 7.03 -1.55
N GLN A 51 9.59 5.83 -2.05
CA GLN A 51 10.98 5.33 -2.13
C GLN A 51 11.84 6.18 -3.07
N ALA A 52 11.31 6.60 -4.23
CA ALA A 52 12.02 7.47 -5.15
C ALA A 52 12.37 8.80 -4.48
N LYS A 53 11.42 9.40 -3.74
CA LYS A 53 11.63 10.65 -2.99
C LYS A 53 12.67 10.47 -1.86
N ALA A 54 12.57 9.40 -1.08
CA ALA A 54 13.51 9.12 0.01
C ALA A 54 14.94 8.88 -0.53
N THR A 55 15.07 8.13 -1.62
CA THR A 55 16.36 7.84 -2.25
C THR A 55 16.99 9.09 -2.86
N ALA A 56 16.21 9.93 -3.55
CA ALA A 56 16.71 11.20 -4.09
C ALA A 56 17.22 12.13 -2.97
N ALA A 57 16.47 12.26 -1.87
CA ALA A 57 16.89 13.06 -0.72
C ALA A 57 18.17 12.51 -0.05
N ALA A 58 18.32 11.19 0.02
CA ALA A 58 19.53 10.56 0.55
C ALA A 58 20.76 10.84 -0.34
N CYS A 59 20.60 10.76 -1.68
CA CYS A 59 21.66 11.10 -2.62
C CYS A 59 22.10 12.57 -2.52
N GLU A 60 21.15 13.50 -2.45
CA GLU A 60 21.46 14.93 -2.23
C GLU A 60 22.14 15.17 -0.89
N GLY A 61 21.66 14.54 0.18
CA GLY A 61 22.26 14.66 1.51
C GLY A 61 23.69 14.15 1.53
N LEU A 62 23.95 13.01 0.87
CA LEU A 62 25.29 12.44 0.77
C LEU A 62 26.23 13.30 -0.07
N GLY A 63 25.71 13.90 -1.15
CA GLY A 63 26.47 14.83 -1.99
C GLY A 63 26.84 16.13 -1.26
N ARG A 64 25.97 16.62 -0.37
CA ARG A 64 26.23 17.83 0.44
C ARG A 64 27.19 17.55 1.61
N ASN A 65 27.13 16.37 2.22
CA ASN A 65 28.01 15.99 3.32
C ASN A 65 28.36 14.49 3.29
N PRO A 66 29.47 14.11 2.62
CA PRO A 66 29.92 12.72 2.56
C PRO A 66 30.24 12.11 3.94
N GLY A 67 30.63 12.93 4.92
CA GLY A 67 30.93 12.49 6.29
C GLY A 67 29.70 11.99 7.06
N ALA A 68 28.49 12.37 6.63
CA ALA A 68 27.23 11.94 7.24
C ALA A 68 26.70 10.61 6.66
N ARG A 69 27.46 9.93 5.79
CA ARG A 69 27.04 8.67 5.14
C ARG A 69 26.42 7.63 6.08
N PRO A 70 26.99 7.31 7.25
CA PRO A 70 26.43 6.27 8.13
C PRO A 70 25.02 6.64 8.62
N GLY A 71 24.81 7.91 8.99
CA GLY A 71 23.51 8.41 9.46
C GLY A 71 22.47 8.44 8.34
N ILE A 72 22.85 8.92 7.15
CA ILE A 72 21.97 8.96 5.97
C ILE A 72 21.54 7.54 5.57
N GLN A 73 22.48 6.59 5.53
CA GLN A 73 22.17 5.20 5.15
C GLN A 73 21.24 4.53 6.18
N PHE A 74 21.48 4.76 7.48
CA PHE A 74 20.60 4.22 8.52
C PHE A 74 19.16 4.75 8.38
N LEU A 75 19.01 6.07 8.23
CA LEU A 75 17.69 6.70 8.06
C LEU A 75 17.02 6.26 6.75
N LEU A 76 17.78 6.11 5.66
CA LEU A 76 17.26 5.60 4.40
C LEU A 76 16.73 4.18 4.54
N ILE A 77 17.49 3.27 5.14
CA ILE A 77 17.05 1.87 5.35
C ILE A 77 15.79 1.82 6.23
N LEU A 78 15.77 2.60 7.31
CA LEU A 78 14.59 2.69 8.18
C LEU A 78 13.37 3.20 7.41
N ALA A 79 13.53 4.21 6.56
CA ALA A 79 12.45 4.71 5.71
C ALA A 79 11.99 3.66 4.70
N LEU A 80 12.91 3.00 3.99
CA LEU A 80 12.61 1.99 2.99
C LEU A 80 11.87 0.79 3.60
N VAL A 81 12.28 0.32 4.79
CA VAL A 81 11.63 -0.84 5.42
C VAL A 81 10.20 -0.51 5.85
N LEU A 82 9.94 0.71 6.32
CA LEU A 82 8.57 1.11 6.69
C LEU A 82 7.69 1.32 5.46
N ILE A 83 8.23 1.88 4.38
CA ILE A 83 7.50 2.04 3.11
C ILE A 83 7.17 0.67 2.52
N GLU A 84 8.13 -0.25 2.46
CA GLU A 84 7.91 -1.61 1.96
C GLU A 84 6.92 -2.40 2.82
N SER A 85 6.92 -2.18 4.14
CA SER A 85 5.96 -2.87 5.02
C SER A 85 4.51 -2.58 4.62
N MET A 86 4.19 -1.39 4.12
CA MET A 86 2.84 -1.06 3.64
C MET A 86 2.45 -1.85 2.39
N ALA A 87 3.39 -2.04 1.46
CA ALA A 87 3.18 -2.89 0.28
C ALA A 87 3.03 -4.37 0.69
N LEU A 88 3.89 -4.85 1.60
CA LEU A 88 3.85 -6.22 2.11
C LEU A 88 2.56 -6.52 2.87
N TYR A 89 1.98 -5.57 3.61
CA TYR A 89 0.68 -5.78 4.24
C TYR A 89 -0.44 -5.97 3.22
N THR A 90 -0.45 -5.16 2.15
CA THR A 90 -1.40 -5.33 1.04
C THR A 90 -1.21 -6.70 0.38
N PHE A 91 0.03 -7.06 0.07
CA PHE A 91 0.37 -8.37 -0.49
C PHE A 91 -0.07 -9.53 0.41
N ALA A 92 0.21 -9.45 1.71
CA ALA A 92 -0.15 -10.49 2.68
C ALA A 92 -1.67 -10.67 2.79
N ILE A 93 -2.43 -9.58 2.79
CA ILE A 93 -3.90 -9.65 2.80
C ILE A 93 -4.41 -10.33 1.53
N ILE A 94 -3.91 -9.93 0.37
CA ILE A 94 -4.30 -10.52 -0.92
C ILE A 94 -3.97 -12.01 -0.93
N PHE A 95 -2.75 -12.38 -0.56
CA PHE A 95 -2.31 -13.77 -0.50
C PHE A 95 -3.16 -14.62 0.46
N ALA A 96 -3.48 -14.09 1.64
CA ALA A 96 -4.23 -14.84 2.66
C ALA A 96 -5.74 -14.91 2.39
N LYS A 97 -6.32 -13.95 1.64
CA LYS A 97 -7.78 -13.84 1.46
C LYS A 97 -8.25 -14.14 0.04
N VAL A 98 -7.41 -13.97 -0.98
CA VAL A 98 -7.80 -14.25 -2.37
C VAL A 98 -7.51 -15.72 -2.67
N THR A 99 -8.50 -16.58 -2.42
CA THR A 99 -8.45 -18.00 -2.80
C THR A 99 -9.34 -18.21 -4.03
N ILE A 100 -8.72 -18.61 -5.14
CA ILE A 100 -9.45 -19.04 -6.33
C ILE A 100 -9.76 -20.53 -6.15
N PRO A 101 -11.03 -20.94 -6.02
CA PRO A 101 -11.38 -22.36 -6.02
C PRO A 101 -10.93 -22.97 -7.36
N LYS A 102 -10.26 -24.12 -7.28
CA LYS A 102 -9.85 -24.89 -8.46
C LYS A 102 -11.05 -25.51 -9.14
#